data_AF-A0A6P0VJC5-F1
#
_entry.id   AF-A0A6P0VJC5-F1
#
_cell.length_a   1.000
_cell.length_b   1.000
_cell.length_c   1.000
_cell.angle_alpha   90.00
_cell.angle_beta   90.00
_cell.angle_gamma   90.00
#
_symmetry.space_group_name_H-M   'P 1'
#
loop_
_entity.id
_entity.type
_entity.pdbx_description
1 polymer ?
#
loop_
_entity_poly.entity_id
_entity_poly.type
_entity_poly.pdbx_seq_one_letter_code
_entity_poly.pdbx_strand_id
1 'polypeptide(L)'
;MAESVLQNLADSLTFRNRNFVISKKVSEPQERIRRLVGRMAIATLLLMAVGSATRVMNAGLACPDWPLCYGQLVPTQQMNLQVFLEWFHRLDASLVGLSAILLFGLSWWQRRSLPNWLPWASTFALSLIVFQG
;
A
#
# COMPACT_ATOMS: atom_id res chain seq x y z
N MET A 1 45.24 -1.99 -35.37
CA MET A 1 44.84 -0.80 -34.57
C MET A 1 43.35 -0.47 -34.73
N ALA A 2 42.79 -0.47 -35.94
CA ALA A 2 41.34 -0.25 -36.13
C ALA A 2 40.46 -1.35 -35.48
N GLU A 3 40.86 -2.63 -35.61
CA GLU A 3 40.09 -3.75 -35.03
C GLU A 3 40.05 -3.73 -33.50
N SER A 4 41.17 -3.41 -32.84
CA SER A 4 41.22 -3.27 -31.38
C SER A 4 40.34 -2.12 -30.87
N VAL A 5 40.19 -1.04 -31.64
CA VAL A 5 39.28 0.06 -31.28
C VAL A 5 37.82 -0.38 -31.42
N LEU A 6 37.48 -1.12 -32.49
CA LEU A 6 36.13 -1.65 -32.69
C LEU A 6 35.71 -2.67 -31.61
N GLN A 7 36.62 -3.56 -31.18
CA GLN A 7 36.35 -4.50 -30.08
C GLN A 7 36.08 -3.77 -28.75
N ASN A 8 36.90 -2.78 -28.40
CA ASN A 8 36.70 -2.00 -27.17
C ASN A 8 35.36 -1.23 -27.18
N LEU A 9 34.95 -0.71 -28.34
CA LEU A 9 33.65 -0.05 -28.49
C LEU A 9 32.49 -1.04 -28.37
N ALA A 10 32.59 -2.22 -28.97
CA ALA A 10 31.57 -3.27 -28.86
C ALA A 10 31.42 -3.77 -27.41
N ASP A 11 32.52 -3.95 -26.69
CA ASP A 11 32.52 -4.36 -25.28
C ASP A 11 31.94 -3.26 -24.37
N SER A 12 32.25 -1.99 -24.64
CA SER A 12 31.70 -0.85 -23.90
C SER A 12 30.18 -0.70 -24.11
N LEU A 13 29.71 -0.86 -25.36
CA LEU A 13 28.29 -0.79 -25.70
C LEU A 13 27.50 -1.97 -25.09
N THR A 14 28.03 -3.18 -25.14
CA THR A 14 27.39 -4.36 -24.52
C THR A 14 27.36 -4.27 -22.99
N PHE A 15 28.41 -3.74 -22.36
CA PHE A 15 28.41 -3.46 -20.92
C PHE A 15 27.37 -2.40 -20.54
N ARG A 16 27.29 -1.28 -21.28
CA ARG A 16 26.31 -0.22 -21.04
C ARG A 16 24.87 -0.71 -21.22
N ASN A 17 24.59 -1.48 -22.27
CA ASN A 17 23.27 -2.06 -22.51
C ASN A 17 22.87 -3.05 -21.40
N ARG A 18 23.78 -3.93 -20.97
CA ARG A 18 23.52 -4.86 -19.87
C ARG A 18 23.16 -4.13 -18.57
N ASN A 19 23.95 -3.13 -18.17
CA ASN A 19 23.67 -2.37 -16.96
C ASN A 19 22.34 -1.61 -17.03
N PHE A 20 22.01 -1.04 -18.19
CA PHE A 20 20.74 -0.36 -18.40
C PHE A 20 19.54 -1.34 -18.26
N VAL A 21 19.63 -2.53 -18.86
CA VAL A 21 18.58 -3.56 -18.77
C VAL A 21 18.44 -4.11 -17.35
N ILE A 22 19.54 -4.37 -16.65
CA ILE A 22 19.53 -4.83 -15.25
C ILE A 22 18.87 -3.78 -14.34
N SER A 23 19.27 -2.51 -14.47
CA SER A 23 18.66 -1.40 -13.71
C SER A 23 17.15 -1.28 -13.97
N LYS A 24 16.72 -1.44 -15.22
CA LYS A 24 15.30 -1.41 -15.58
C LYS A 24 14.54 -2.63 -15.04
N LYS A 25 15.14 -3.83 -15.09
CA LYS A 25 14.51 -5.07 -14.61
C LYS A 25 14.34 -5.11 -13.09
N VAL A 26 15.31 -4.57 -12.35
CA VAL A 26 15.25 -4.47 -10.89
C VAL A 26 14.22 -3.42 -10.45
N SER A 27 14.12 -2.28 -11.16
CA SER A 27 13.22 -1.19 -10.79
C SER A 27 11.75 -1.43 -11.11
N GLU A 28 11.38 -2.18 -12.16
CA GLU A 28 9.98 -2.45 -12.53
C GLU A 28 9.10 -3.02 -11.39
N PRO A 29 9.45 -4.15 -10.74
CA PRO A 29 8.65 -4.69 -9.63
C PRO A 29 8.74 -3.82 -8.37
N GLN A 30 9.90 -3.21 -8.11
CA GLN A 30 10.11 -2.33 -6.96
C GLN A 30 9.27 -1.04 -7.06
N GLU A 31 9.13 -0.46 -8.25
CA GLU A 31 8.35 0.75 -8.50
C GLU A 31 6.86 0.50 -8.29
N ARG A 32 6.34 -0.66 -8.73
CA ARG A 32 4.94 -1.05 -8.48
C ARG A 32 4.65 -1.18 -6.99
N ILE A 33 5.53 -1.87 -6.25
CA ILE A 33 5.39 -2.01 -4.80
C ILE A 33 5.54 -0.65 -4.11
N ARG A 34 6.52 0.17 -4.51
CA ARG A 34 6.73 1.52 -3.97
C ARG A 34 5.51 2.41 -4.16
N ARG A 35 4.85 2.35 -5.31
CA ARG A 35 3.59 3.07 -5.55
C ARG A 35 2.44 2.54 -4.69
N LEU A 36 2.32 1.22 -4.53
CA LEU A 36 1.30 0.63 -3.64
C LEU A 36 1.53 1.04 -2.19
N VAL A 37 2.76 0.92 -1.68
CA VAL A 37 3.15 1.37 -0.34
C VAL A 37 2.93 2.87 -0.17
N GLY A 38 3.26 3.68 -1.18
CA GLY A 38 3.01 5.13 -1.15
C GLY A 38 1.52 5.46 -1.04
N ARG A 39 0.67 4.77 -1.81
CA ARG A 39 -0.80 4.91 -1.72
C ARG A 39 -1.32 4.47 -0.35
N MET A 40 -0.81 3.37 0.19
CA MET A 40 -1.15 2.90 1.54
C MET A 40 -0.71 3.87 2.63
N ALA A 41 0.48 4.46 2.52
CA ALA A 41 0.97 5.45 3.48
C ALA A 41 0.06 6.69 3.50
N ILE A 42 -0.35 7.18 2.32
CA ILE A 42 -1.29 8.30 2.22
C ILE A 42 -2.64 7.92 2.82
N ALA A 43 -3.19 6.74 2.48
CA ALA A 43 -4.44 6.25 3.05
C ALA A 43 -4.36 6.12 4.59
N THR A 44 -3.26 5.57 5.12
CA THR A 44 -3.06 5.44 6.56
C THR A 44 -2.98 6.79 7.27
N LEU A 45 -2.35 7.81 6.64
CA LEU A 45 -2.32 9.17 7.20
C LEU A 45 -3.72 9.81 7.23
N LEU A 46 -4.53 9.60 6.18
CA LEU A 46 -5.92 10.05 6.17
C LEU A 46 -6.74 9.33 7.24
N LEU A 47 -6.60 8.01 7.36
CA LEU A 47 -7.24 7.20 8.39
C LEU A 47 -6.91 7.71 9.79
N MET A 48 -5.65 8.07 10.05
CA MET A 48 -5.19 8.58 11.34
C MET A 48 -5.75 9.98 11.65
N ALA A 49 -5.87 10.85 10.64
CA ALA A 49 -6.51 12.16 10.78
C ALA A 49 -8.02 12.04 11.04
N VAL A 50 -8.70 11.12 10.35
CA VAL A 50 -10.13 10.84 10.55
C VAL A 50 -10.36 10.18 11.91
N GLY A 51 -9.48 9.28 12.33
CA GLY A 51 -9.50 8.64 13.64
C GLY A 51 -9.36 9.65 14.80
N SER A 52 -8.52 10.67 14.64
CA SER A 52 -8.41 11.73 15.64
C SER A 52 -9.67 12.60 15.68
N ALA A 53 -10.23 12.96 14.51
CA ALA A 53 -11.46 13.73 14.42
C ALA A 53 -12.68 13.00 15.02
N THR A 54 -12.84 11.71 14.74
CA THR A 54 -13.91 10.88 15.33
C THR A 54 -13.81 10.81 16.85
N ARG A 55 -12.60 10.70 17.40
CA ARG A 55 -12.38 10.73 18.86
C ARG A 55 -12.80 12.06 19.48
N VAL A 56 -12.38 13.19 18.89
CA VAL A 56 -12.68 14.54 19.39
C VAL A 56 -14.18 14.82 19.37
N MET A 57 -14.87 14.37 18.34
CA MET A 57 -16.32 14.55 18.20
C MET A 57 -17.14 13.49 18.96
N ASN A 58 -16.50 12.62 19.75
CA ASN A 58 -17.13 11.51 20.46
C ASN A 58 -18.01 10.64 19.54
N ALA A 59 -17.58 10.47 18.29
CA ALA A 59 -18.34 9.85 17.21
C ALA A 59 -18.45 8.34 17.30
N GLY A 60 -17.61 7.68 18.08
CA GLY A 60 -17.55 6.22 18.19
C GLY A 60 -18.78 5.55 18.84
N LEU A 61 -19.78 6.32 19.27
CA LEU A 61 -21.06 5.84 19.78
C LEU A 61 -22.24 6.16 18.85
N ALA A 62 -21.98 6.79 17.69
CA ALA A 62 -23.05 7.27 16.81
C ALA A 62 -23.74 6.12 16.05
N CYS A 63 -23.02 5.04 15.74
CA CYS A 63 -23.56 3.82 15.16
C CYS A 63 -23.49 2.65 16.17
N PRO A 64 -24.65 2.14 16.67
CA PRO A 64 -24.66 1.00 17.58
C PRO A 64 -24.40 -0.36 16.88
N ASP A 65 -24.39 -0.42 15.54
CA ASP A 65 -24.35 -1.67 14.77
C ASP A 65 -23.27 -1.67 13.66
N TRP A 66 -22.67 -2.85 13.43
CA TRP A 66 -21.77 -3.16 12.30
C TRP A 66 -22.25 -4.47 11.65
N PRO A 67 -22.38 -4.58 10.30
CA PRO A 67 -21.86 -3.74 9.20
C PRO A 67 -22.84 -2.67 8.65
N LEU A 68 -24.04 -2.56 9.22
CA LEU A 68 -25.08 -1.60 8.84
C LEU A 68 -25.22 -0.57 9.96
N CYS A 69 -24.97 0.72 9.69
CA CYS A 69 -25.29 1.78 10.64
C CYS A 69 -26.76 2.18 10.47
N TYR A 70 -27.60 1.98 11.49
CA TYR A 70 -29.05 2.17 11.42
C TYR A 70 -29.74 1.39 10.29
N GLY A 71 -29.25 0.17 10.00
CA GLY A 71 -29.82 -0.63 8.92
C GLY A 71 -29.46 -0.17 7.50
N GLN A 72 -28.57 0.82 7.34
CA GLN A 72 -28.10 1.31 6.04
C GLN A 72 -26.56 1.30 5.94
N LEU A 73 -26.04 1.01 4.75
CA LEU A 73 -24.61 1.12 4.46
C LEU A 73 -24.15 2.58 4.39
N VAL A 74 -25.04 3.51 4.07
CA VAL A 74 -24.80 4.96 4.04
C VAL A 74 -26.07 5.66 4.53
N PRO A 75 -26.12 6.15 5.77
CA PRO A 75 -27.30 6.86 6.30
C PRO A 75 -27.37 8.28 5.71
N THR A 76 -27.74 8.42 4.44
CA THR A 76 -27.86 9.71 3.73
C THR A 76 -28.94 10.63 4.31
N GLN A 77 -29.91 10.05 5.02
CA GLN A 77 -31.04 10.76 5.63
C GLN A 77 -30.65 11.53 6.92
N GLN A 78 -29.54 11.18 7.57
CA GLN A 78 -29.10 11.74 8.87
C GLN A 78 -27.60 12.08 8.81
N MET A 79 -27.16 12.73 7.73
CA MET A 79 -25.76 13.10 7.50
C MET A 79 -25.31 14.20 8.47
N ASN A 80 -24.96 13.77 9.68
CA ASN A 80 -24.27 14.58 10.67
C ASN A 80 -22.76 14.33 10.55
N LEU A 81 -21.93 15.33 10.84
CA LEU A 81 -20.47 15.25 10.66
C LEU A 81 -19.87 14.06 11.44
N GLN A 82 -20.47 13.73 12.58
CA GLN A 82 -20.15 12.60 13.43
C GLN A 82 -20.34 11.24 12.74
N VAL A 83 -21.48 11.02 12.10
CA VAL A 83 -21.81 9.77 11.37
C VAL A 83 -20.97 9.64 10.10
N PHE A 84 -20.75 10.75 9.38
CA PHE A 84 -19.89 10.76 8.20
C PHE A 84 -18.45 10.36 8.54
N LEU A 85 -17.89 10.90 9.63
CA LEU A 85 -16.51 10.59 10.02
C LEU A 85 -16.35 9.15 10.53
N GLU A 86 -17.33 8.58 11.23
CA GLU A 86 -17.29 7.16 11.61
C GLU A 86 -17.37 6.23 10.37
N TRP A 87 -18.29 6.54 9.44
CA TRP A 87 -18.43 5.78 8.19
C TRP A 87 -17.15 5.85 7.33
N PHE A 88 -16.57 7.04 7.18
CA PHE A 88 -15.34 7.24 6.41
C PHE A 88 -14.16 6.52 7.07
N HIS A 89 -14.07 6.52 8.40
CA HIS A 89 -13.06 5.75 9.14
C HIS A 89 -13.15 4.25 8.83
N ARG A 90 -14.36 3.67 8.86
CA ARG A 90 -14.60 2.25 8.57
C ARG A 90 -14.29 1.90 7.10
N LEU A 91 -14.68 2.77 6.16
CA LEU A 91 -14.38 2.61 4.74
C LEU A 91 -12.86 2.60 4.50
N ASP A 92 -12.16 3.57 5.05
CA ASP A 92 -10.72 3.72 4.85
C ASP A 92 -9.93 2.60 5.53
N ALA A 93 -10.37 2.13 6.72
CA ALA A 93 -9.82 0.95 7.38
C ALA A 93 -9.93 -0.31 6.50
N SER A 94 -11.09 -0.53 5.86
CA SER A 94 -11.28 -1.66 4.94
C SER A 94 -10.37 -1.58 3.69
N LEU A 95 -10.16 -0.36 3.16
CA LEU A 95 -9.27 -0.12 2.02
C LEU A 95 -7.80 -0.39 2.36
N VAL A 96 -7.35 0.07 3.54
CA VAL A 96 -5.99 -0.19 4.05
C VAL A 96 -5.79 -1.70 4.32
N GLY A 97 -6.78 -2.38 4.89
CA GLY A 97 -6.73 -3.83 5.10
C GLY A 97 -6.62 -4.63 3.79
N LEU A 98 -7.46 -4.33 2.80
CA LEU A 98 -7.42 -5.00 1.49
C LEU A 98 -6.10 -4.75 0.75
N SER A 99 -5.58 -3.53 0.80
CA SER A 99 -4.29 -3.21 0.19
C SER A 99 -3.12 -3.89 0.91
N ALA A 100 -3.18 -4.06 2.24
CA ALA A 100 -2.20 -4.85 2.99
C ALA A 100 -2.24 -6.34 2.61
N ILE A 101 -3.44 -6.92 2.47
CA ILE A 101 -3.60 -8.31 1.98
C ILE A 101 -3.04 -8.46 0.57
N LEU A 102 -3.31 -7.49 -0.31
CA LEU A 102 -2.77 -7.49 -1.67
C LEU A 102 -1.24 -7.42 -1.67
N LEU A 103 -0.63 -6.56 -0.85
CA LEU A 103 0.82 -6.50 -0.69
C LEU A 103 1.40 -7.79 -0.13
N PHE A 104 0.75 -8.40 0.86
CA PHE A 104 1.17 -9.69 1.40
C PHE A 104 1.12 -10.78 0.32
N GLY A 105 0.04 -10.86 -0.45
CA GLY A 105 -0.11 -11.78 -1.57
C GLY A 105 0.94 -11.58 -2.65
N LEU A 106 1.19 -10.33 -3.06
CA LEU A 106 2.23 -9.98 -4.04
C LEU A 106 3.64 -10.29 -3.52
N SER A 107 3.94 -9.97 -2.27
CA SER A 107 5.22 -10.29 -1.62
C SER A 107 5.45 -11.79 -1.51
N TRP A 108 4.40 -12.57 -1.22
CA TRP A 108 4.49 -14.02 -1.11
C TRP A 108 4.61 -14.71 -2.47
N TRP A 109 3.85 -14.24 -3.46
CA TRP A 109 3.90 -14.73 -4.84
C TRP A 109 5.25 -14.42 -5.48
N GLN A 110 5.76 -13.21 -5.28
CA GLN A 110 7.03 -12.74 -5.83
C GLN A 110 8.21 -12.96 -4.87
N ARG A 111 8.08 -13.88 -3.89
CA ARG A 111 9.13 -14.18 -2.90
C ARG A 111 10.46 -14.63 -3.51
N ARG A 112 10.43 -15.13 -4.76
CA ARG A 112 11.63 -15.58 -5.48
C ARG A 112 12.38 -14.45 -6.19
N SER A 113 11.78 -13.27 -6.35
CA SER A 113 12.41 -12.13 -7.06
C SER A 113 12.57 -10.87 -6.20
N LEU A 114 12.04 -10.86 -4.98
CA LEU A 114 12.15 -9.76 -4.03
C LEU A 114 13.15 -10.11 -2.91
N PRO A 115 13.78 -9.10 -2.27
CA PRO A 115 14.68 -9.34 -1.15
C PRO A 115 13.95 -10.02 0.01
N ASN A 116 14.61 -10.98 0.67
CA ASN A 116 14.01 -11.85 1.70
C ASN A 116 13.38 -11.10 2.89
N TRP A 117 13.74 -9.83 3.13
CA TRP A 117 13.20 -9.02 4.23
C TRP A 117 11.80 -8.43 3.93
N LEU A 118 11.47 -8.20 2.66
CA LEU A 118 10.19 -7.61 2.26
C LEU A 118 8.95 -8.45 2.62
N PRO A 119 8.93 -9.78 2.39
CA PRO A 119 7.78 -10.60 2.80
C PRO A 119 7.61 -10.66 4.32
N TRP A 120 8.71 -10.67 5.09
CA TRP A 120 8.67 -10.57 6.55
C TRP A 120 8.08 -9.25 7.02
N ALA A 121 8.52 -8.12 6.44
CA ALA A 121 7.96 -6.80 6.73
C ALA A 121 6.46 -6.72 6.40
N SER A 122 6.01 -7.26 5.26
CA SER A 122 4.57 -7.29 4.93
C SER A 122 3.75 -8.19 5.86
N THR A 123 4.31 -9.32 6.30
CA THR A 123 3.64 -10.22 7.25
C THR A 123 3.50 -9.55 8.60
N PHE A 124 4.55 -8.88 9.07
CA PHE A 124 4.55 -8.14 10.31
C PHE A 124 3.57 -6.97 10.28
N ALA A 125 3.54 -6.19 9.19
CA ALA A 125 2.60 -5.09 9.01
C ALA A 125 1.13 -5.57 9.02
N LEU A 126 0.83 -6.68 8.32
CA LEU A 126 -0.50 -7.27 8.31
C LEU A 126 -0.91 -7.76 9.70
N SER A 127 0.01 -8.40 10.43
CA SER A 127 -0.23 -8.80 11.82
C SER A 127 -0.53 -7.61 12.72
N LEU A 128 0.21 -6.51 12.58
CA LEU A 128 -0.05 -5.29 13.35
C LEU A 128 -1.42 -4.67 13.03
N ILE A 129 -1.81 -4.64 11.76
CA ILE A 129 -3.13 -4.12 11.34
C ILE A 129 -4.26 -4.96 11.95
N VAL A 130 -4.14 -6.29 11.90
CA VAL A 130 -5.15 -7.21 12.47
C VAL A 130 -5.21 -7.14 13.99
N PHE A 131 -4.08 -6.86 14.65
CA PHE A 131 -4.05 -6.76 16.12
C PHE A 131 -4.49 -5.39 16.63
N GLN A 132 -4.36 -4.35 15.79
CA GLN A 132 -4.75 -2.97 16.12
C GLN A 132 -6.22 -2.68 15.81
N GLY A 133 -6.78 -3.30 14.76
CA GLY A 133 -8.17 -3.13 14.33
C GLY A 133 -9.16 -3.94 15.15
#